data_AF-A0A2H0LW57-F1
#
_entry.id   AF-A0A2H0LW57-F1
#
_cell.length_a   1.000
_cell.length_b   1.000
_cell.length_c   1.000
_cell.angle_alpha   90.00
_cell.angle_beta   90.00
_cell.angle_gamma   90.00
#
_symmetry.space_group_name_H-M   'P 1'
#
loop_
_entity.id
_entity.type
_entity.pdbx_description
1 polymer ?
#
loop_
_entity_poly.entity_id
_entity_poly.type
_entity_poly.pdbx_seq_one_letter_code
_entity_poly.pdbx_strand_id
1 'polypeptide(L)'
;MEGHTDNVPISKSGWKSNWELSTARALSVLHYLAGEQGVSPERLSAIGYGEYRPLASNETADGRKQNRRVEIVILPNITKVKGDSKGSYELKEPSENLK
;
A
#
# COMPACT_ATOMS: atom_id res chain seq x y z
N MET A 1 -5.64 -0.53 0.02
CA MET A 1 -5.29 -1.69 -0.83
C MET A 1 -3.96 -1.41 -1.48
N GLU A 2 -3.04 -2.35 -1.41
CA GLU A 2 -1.66 -2.15 -1.80
C GLU A 2 -1.28 -3.20 -2.84
N GLY A 3 -0.96 -2.76 -4.06
CA GLY A 3 -0.55 -3.63 -5.15
C GLY A 3 0.97 -3.74 -5.24
N HIS A 4 1.45 -4.94 -5.55
CA HIS A 4 2.87 -5.24 -5.67
C HIS A 4 3.15 -6.12 -6.90
N THR A 5 4.34 -5.99 -7.46
CA THR A 5 4.87 -6.86 -8.53
C THR A 5 6.18 -7.51 -8.09
N ASP A 6 6.67 -8.45 -8.90
CA ASP A 6 8.08 -8.83 -8.88
C ASP A 6 8.90 -7.82 -9.68
N ASN A 7 10.21 -8.07 -9.80
CA ASN A 7 11.16 -7.23 -10.53
C ASN A 7 11.23 -7.50 -12.04
N VAL A 8 10.33 -8.33 -12.58
CA VAL A 8 10.36 -8.66 -14.00
C VAL A 8 9.69 -7.51 -14.76
N PRO A 9 10.37 -6.88 -15.73
CA PRO A 9 9.76 -5.82 -16.51
C PRO A 9 8.53 -6.31 -17.27
N ILE A 10 7.47 -5.51 -17.23
CA ILE A 10 6.26 -5.77 -18.00
C ILE A 10 6.58 -5.72 -19.49
N SER A 11 6.26 -6.81 -20.18
CA SER A 11 6.44 -6.93 -21.63
C SER A 11 5.19 -7.39 -22.37
N LYS A 12 4.22 -7.99 -21.66
CA LYS A 12 3.04 -8.66 -22.26
C LYS A 12 1.70 -8.05 -21.89
N SER A 13 1.67 -7.03 -21.06
CA SER A 13 0.42 -6.34 -20.69
C SER A 13 0.43 -4.92 -21.23
N GLY A 14 -0.74 -4.34 -21.50
CA GLY A 14 -0.88 -2.96 -21.99
C GLY A 14 -0.41 -1.86 -21.02
N TRP A 15 0.17 -2.23 -19.87
CA TRP A 15 0.75 -1.34 -18.88
C TRP A 15 2.21 -1.04 -19.20
N LYS A 16 2.62 0.22 -19.03
CA LYS A 16 3.96 0.71 -19.37
C LYS A 16 5.01 0.35 -18.32
N SER A 17 4.59 0.07 -17.09
CA SER A 17 5.51 -0.21 -15.98
C SER A 17 4.89 -1.08 -14.88
N ASN A 18 5.75 -1.60 -14.01
CA ASN A 18 5.35 -2.30 -12.79
C ASN A 18 4.54 -1.40 -11.83
N TRP A 19 4.79 -0.08 -11.84
CA TRP A 19 3.97 0.89 -11.10
C TRP A 19 2.52 0.89 -11.59
N GLU A 20 2.30 0.98 -12.89
CA GLU A 20 0.96 0.96 -13.49
C GLU A 20 0.26 -0.38 -13.23
N LEU A 21 0.95 -1.51 -13.46
CA LEU A 21 0.35 -2.83 -13.21
C LEU A 21 -0.04 -2.99 -11.75
N SER A 22 0.84 -2.66 -10.81
CA SER A 22 0.55 -2.79 -9.38
C SER A 22 -0.65 -1.94 -8.96
N THR A 23 -0.74 -0.71 -9.47
CA THR A 23 -1.85 0.21 -9.19
C THR A 23 -3.16 -0.31 -9.78
N ALA A 24 -3.14 -0.78 -11.02
CA ALA A 24 -4.30 -1.36 -11.68
C ALA A 24 -4.84 -2.59 -10.94
N ARG A 25 -3.96 -3.46 -10.42
CA ARG A 25 -4.35 -4.60 -9.58
C ARG A 25 -5.01 -4.16 -8.28
N ALA A 26 -4.47 -3.16 -7.59
CA ALA A 26 -5.07 -2.63 -6.38
C ALA A 26 -6.45 -2.00 -6.65
N LEU A 27 -6.59 -1.25 -7.75
CA LEU A 27 -7.86 -0.67 -8.19
C LEU A 27 -8.90 -1.74 -8.54
N SER A 28 -8.50 -2.85 -9.17
CA SER A 28 -9.42 -3.95 -9.47
C SER A 28 -10.09 -4.50 -8.19
N VAL A 29 -9.33 -4.66 -7.11
CA VAL A 29 -9.88 -5.10 -5.82
C VAL A 29 -10.75 -4.00 -5.21
N LEU A 30 -10.39 -2.72 -5.38
CA LEU A 30 -11.16 -1.59 -4.90
C LEU A 30 -12.53 -1.54 -5.55
N HIS A 31 -12.58 -1.68 -6.87
CA HIS A 31 -13.83 -1.71 -7.63
C HIS A 31 -14.71 -2.88 -7.22
N TYR A 32 -14.13 -4.06 -6.99
CA TYR A 32 -14.86 -5.21 -6.47
C TYR A 32 -15.49 -4.92 -5.09
N LEU A 33 -14.72 -4.35 -4.14
CA LEU A 33 -15.26 -4.04 -2.82
C LEU A 33 -16.31 -2.93 -2.84
N ALA A 34 -16.10 -1.90 -3.65
CA ALA A 34 -17.03 -0.78 -3.76
C ALA A 34 -18.33 -1.18 -4.47
N GLY A 35 -18.22 -1.90 -5.58
CA GLY A 35 -19.36 -2.23 -6.44
C GLY A 35 -20.13 -3.47 -5.99
N GLU A 36 -19.42 -4.57 -5.73
CA GLU A 36 -20.07 -5.86 -5.46
C GLU A 36 -20.29 -6.10 -3.97
N GLN A 37 -19.41 -5.60 -3.11
CA GLN A 37 -19.50 -5.80 -1.66
C GLN A 37 -20.09 -4.60 -0.90
N GLY A 38 -20.40 -3.49 -1.60
CA GLY A 38 -21.05 -2.31 -1.02
C GLY A 38 -20.21 -1.56 0.02
N VAL A 39 -18.88 -1.71 0.00
CA VAL A 39 -18.00 -0.96 0.91
C VAL A 39 -17.95 0.50 0.44
N SER A 40 -18.25 1.44 1.34
CA SER A 40 -18.27 2.87 1.02
C SER A 40 -16.91 3.32 0.42
N PRO A 41 -16.91 3.99 -0.75
CA PRO A 41 -15.68 4.45 -1.41
C PRO A 41 -14.82 5.37 -0.54
N GLU A 42 -15.43 6.15 0.35
CA GLU A 42 -14.75 7.07 1.27
C GLU A 42 -13.85 6.32 2.27
N ARG A 43 -14.07 5.01 2.45
CA ARG A 43 -13.27 4.12 3.32
C ARG A 43 -12.20 3.34 2.56
N LEU A 44 -12.12 3.51 1.24
CA LEU A 44 -11.25 2.73 0.38
C LEU A 44 -10.13 3.61 -0.20
N SER A 45 -8.93 3.04 -0.24
CA SER A 45 -7.78 3.62 -0.91
C SER A 45 -7.04 2.53 -1.68
N ALA A 46 -6.43 2.90 -2.81
CA ALA A 46 -5.60 2.01 -3.61
C ALA A 46 -4.24 2.67 -3.87
N ILE A 47 -3.17 1.91 -3.68
CA ILE A 47 -1.78 2.34 -3.88
C ILE A 47 -1.06 1.21 -4.63
N GLY A 48 -0.24 1.55 -5.62
CA GLY A 48 0.69 0.62 -6.26
C GLY A 48 2.12 0.91 -5.80
N TYR A 49 2.86 -0.13 -5.41
CA TYR A 49 4.27 -0.03 -5.01
C TYR A 49 5.26 -0.52 -6.08
N GLY A 50 4.75 -1.05 -7.20
CA GLY A 50 5.57 -1.74 -8.18
C GLY A 50 6.40 -2.85 -7.55
N GLU A 51 7.67 -2.93 -7.94
CA GLU A 51 8.62 -3.97 -7.51
C GLU A 51 9.41 -3.61 -6.24
N TYR A 52 9.23 -2.40 -5.71
CA TYR A 52 10.10 -1.81 -4.68
C TYR A 52 9.75 -2.19 -3.24
N ARG A 53 8.72 -3.03 -3.04
CA ARG A 53 8.36 -3.61 -1.74
C ARG A 53 8.21 -5.14 -1.84
N PRO A 54 9.31 -5.87 -2.11
CA PRO A 54 9.28 -7.33 -2.19
C PRO A 54 9.05 -7.93 -0.80
N LEU A 55 8.25 -8.99 -0.75
CA LEU A 55 8.04 -9.81 0.44
C LEU A 55 9.09 -10.94 0.51
N ALA A 56 9.55 -11.41 -0.64
CA ALA A 56 10.51 -12.51 -0.78
C ALA A 56 11.57 -12.19 -1.86
N SER A 57 12.62 -13.01 -1.93
CA SER A 57 13.67 -12.85 -2.96
C SER A 57 13.08 -12.95 -4.38
N ASN A 58 13.50 -12.05 -5.26
CA ASN A 58 13.13 -12.09 -6.68
C ASN A 58 13.99 -13.09 -7.49
N GLU A 59 14.98 -13.74 -6.87
CA GLU A 59 15.87 -14.69 -7.55
C GLU A 59 15.14 -16.01 -7.88
N THR A 60 14.24 -16.45 -7.01
CA THR A 60 13.49 -17.71 -7.20
C THR A 60 12.13 -17.47 -7.84
N ALA A 61 11.63 -18.46 -8.59
CA ALA A 61 10.30 -18.39 -9.17
C ALA A 61 9.20 -18.29 -8.10
N ASP A 62 9.37 -19.00 -6.99
CA ASP A 62 8.45 -18.98 -5.86
C ASP A 62 8.45 -17.62 -5.15
N GLY A 63 9.61 -17.02 -4.92
CA GLY A 63 9.69 -15.69 -4.30
C GLY A 63 9.07 -14.61 -5.20
N ARG A 64 9.30 -14.65 -6.52
CA ARG A 64 8.58 -13.77 -7.47
C ARG A 64 7.07 -13.97 -7.43
N LYS A 65 6.60 -15.21 -7.32
CA LYS A 65 5.17 -15.50 -7.19
C LYS A 65 4.58 -14.88 -5.92
N GLN A 66 5.29 -14.93 -4.80
CA GLN A 66 4.89 -14.28 -3.56
C GLN A 66 4.86 -12.75 -3.70
N ASN A 67 5.81 -12.16 -4.44
CA ASN A 67 5.86 -10.71 -4.65
C ASN A 67 4.70 -10.15 -5.48
N ARG A 68 4.15 -10.94 -6.42
CA ARG A 68 2.98 -10.56 -7.26
C ARG A 68 1.65 -10.69 -6.50
N ARG A 69 1.39 -9.78 -5.57
CA ARG A 69 0.25 -9.82 -4.64
C ARG A 69 -0.51 -8.50 -4.53
N VAL A 70 -1.67 -8.54 -3.89
CA VAL A 70 -2.41 -7.35 -3.41
C VAL A 70 -2.68 -7.55 -1.92
N GLU A 71 -2.37 -6.55 -1.11
CA GLU A 71 -2.62 -6.55 0.34
C GLU A 71 -3.80 -5.63 0.67
N ILE A 72 -4.63 -6.08 1.62
CA ILE A 72 -5.73 -5.28 2.16
C ILE A 72 -5.35 -4.88 3.58
N VAL A 73 -4.95 -3.62 3.75
CA VAL A 73 -4.64 -3.03 5.05
C VAL A 73 -5.92 -2.43 5.63
N ILE A 74 -6.31 -2.91 6.81
CA ILE A 74 -7.49 -2.42 7.53
C ILE A 74 -7.01 -1.49 8.65
N LEU A 75 -7.33 -0.21 8.54
CA LEU A 75 -7.01 0.79 9.54
C LEU A 75 -8.20 0.99 10.48
N PRO A 76 -8.01 0.86 11.81
CA PRO A 76 -9.08 1.18 12.76
C PRO A 76 -9.28 2.69 12.85
N ASN A 77 -10.53 3.11 13.07
CA ASN A 77 -10.83 4.49 13.43
C ASN A 77 -10.40 4.73 14.89
N ILE A 78 -9.16 5.15 15.07
CA ILE A 78 -8.64 5.59 16.37
C ILE A 78 -9.09 7.04 16.64
N THR A 79 -10.21 7.19 17.33
CA THR A 79 -10.55 8.47 17.94
C THR A 79 -9.50 8.72 19.02
N LYS A 80 -8.66 9.76 18.85
CA LYS A 80 -7.80 10.23 19.93
C LYS A 80 -8.70 10.63 21.09
N VAL A 81 -8.84 9.77 22.09
CA VAL A 81 -9.37 10.17 23.38
C VAL A 81 -8.42 11.25 23.87
N LYS A 82 -8.92 12.47 24.00
CA LYS A 82 -8.19 13.58 24.60
C LYS A 82 -8.05 13.25 26.09
N GLY A 83 -7.11 12.36 26.39
CA GLY A 83 -6.70 12.07 27.76
C GLY A 83 -6.22 13.37 28.37
N ASP A 84 -6.70 13.66 29.58
CA ASP A 84 -6.37 14.85 30.33
C ASP A 84 -4.87 15.12 30.26
N SER A 85 -4.54 16.30 29.75
CA SER A 85 -3.20 16.78 29.52
C SER A 85 -2.40 16.83 30.81
N LYS A 86 -1.60 15.79 31.06
CA LYS A 86 -0.38 15.87 31.86
C LYS A 86 0.73 15.07 31.16
N GLY A 87 1.48 15.78 30.31
CA GLY A 87 2.66 15.24 29.63
C GLY A 87 2.81 15.78 28.21
N SER A 88 3.10 17.07 28.07
CA SER A 88 3.50 17.65 26.79
C SER A 88 4.92 17.20 26.44
N TYR A 89 5.06 16.24 25.53
CA TYR A 89 6.30 16.10 24.77
C TYR A 89 6.18 17.03 23.56
N GLU A 90 6.88 18.16 23.61
CA GLU A 90 7.06 19.03 22.45
C GLU A 90 7.83 18.26 21.37
N LEU A 91 7.14 17.92 20.27
CA LEU A 91 7.82 17.50 19.04
C LEU A 91 8.41 18.77 18.42
N LYS A 92 9.71 18.96 18.60
CA LYS A 92 10.46 20.05 17.94
C LYS A 92 10.61 19.76 16.45
N GLU A 93 10.52 20.82 15.66
CA GLU A 93 10.68 20.77 14.20
C GLU A 93 12.00 20.09 13.79
N PRO A 94 12.04 19.33 12.68
CA PRO A 94 13.18 18.47 12.32
C PRO A 94 14.54 19.20 12.14
N SER A 95 14.55 20.52 11.97
CA SER A 95 15.77 21.31 11.79
C SER A 95 16.63 21.46 13.05
N GLU A 96 16.11 21.13 14.25
CA GLU A 96 16.88 21.26 15.51
C GLU A 96 17.69 20.01 15.88
N ASN A 97 17.54 18.88 15.18
CA ASN A 97 18.18 17.61 15.57
C ASN A 97 19.52 17.33 14.85
N LEU A 98 20.12 18.34 14.20
CA LEU A 98 21.45 18.21 13.59
C LEU A 98 22.40 19.31 14.11
N LYS A 99 22.93 19.09 15.31
CA LYS A 99 24.23 19.61 15.75
C LYS A 99 24.95 18.53 16.55
#